data_AF-A0A524HJ21-F1
#
_entry.id   AF-A0A524HJ21-F1
#
_cell.length_a   1.000
_cell.length_b   1.000
_cell.length_c   1.000
_cell.angle_alpha   90.00
_cell.angle_beta   90.00
_cell.angle_gamma   90.00
#
_symmetry.space_group_name_H-M   'P 1'
#
loop_
_entity.id
_entity.type
_entity.pdbx_description
1 polymer ?
#
loop_
_entity_poly.entity_id
_entity_poly.type
_entity_poly.pdbx_seq_one_letter_code
_entity_poly.pdbx_strand_id
1 'polypeptide(L)'
;GQTYDCVMLEDPSGVLKCTGPGFAPGEEQVLKFFAKESDTEPVAELVFEVPEYPDELKDLADTDDAADTDNDGVPDTEDKCPADPAKNTPGVCGCGVNETDSDGDGTPDCKDKCPANPEKVSPDANGCDVGEKDSDQDGIPDSSEMCPDDPEKTEPGECGCGISDIDTDNDGLPDCTDECPTSFSDPVGDPCDHDEDNDGIHDFADECPLNPNKTELGVCGCDLIETDQDGDGTPDCIDKCPLDPKKIKPGVCGCGVKDKDSDDDGVADCKDACPTDPNDPVGDPCDHDEDCDGYDDWIDECPFDPLKKHPDSCGCGIPEGSC
;
A
#
# COMPACT_ATOMS: atom_id res chain seq x y z
N GLY A 1 0.91 100.85 39.57
CA GLY A 1 0.25 101.89 38.77
C GLY A 1 0.78 101.75 37.37
N GLN A 2 -0.03 101.21 36.46
CA GLN A 2 0.32 101.10 35.05
C GLN A 2 0.41 102.51 34.44
N THR A 3 1.35 102.70 33.52
CA THR A 3 1.48 103.94 32.73
C THR A 3 0.79 103.76 31.39
N TYR A 4 0.12 104.83 30.94
CA TYR A 4 -0.57 104.88 29.66
C TYR A 4 -0.03 106.08 28.88
N ASP A 5 0.23 105.87 27.59
CA ASP A 5 0.60 106.96 26.69
C ASP A 5 -0.68 107.58 26.15
N CYS A 6 -0.95 108.82 26.55
CA CYS A 6 -2.16 109.54 26.18
C CYS A 6 -1.85 110.72 25.25
N VAL A 7 -2.61 110.81 24.16
CA VAL A 7 -2.57 111.94 23.22
C VAL A 7 -3.96 112.55 23.11
N MET A 8 -4.02 113.89 23.17
CA MET A 8 -5.24 114.61 22.82
C MET A 8 -5.44 114.50 21.32
N LEU A 9 -6.60 114.02 20.89
CA LEU A 9 -6.95 114.02 19.47
C LEU A 9 -7.22 115.45 19.02
N GLU A 10 -6.75 115.83 17.83
CA GLU A 10 -6.92 117.17 17.25
C GLU A 10 -8.36 117.43 16.75
N ASP A 11 -9.35 116.75 17.34
CA ASP A 11 -10.76 116.97 17.06
C ASP A 11 -11.37 118.02 18.00
N PRO A 12 -12.42 118.74 17.57
CA PRO A 12 -13.09 119.73 18.42
C PRO A 12 -13.84 119.12 19.61
N SER A 13 -13.84 117.78 19.76
CA SER A 13 -14.49 117.06 20.85
C SER A 13 -13.63 116.94 22.12
N GLY A 14 -12.33 117.26 22.06
CA GLY A 14 -11.47 117.28 23.24
C GLY A 14 -11.25 115.89 23.84
N VAL A 15 -11.21 114.86 23.00
CA VAL A 15 -11.07 113.46 23.42
C VAL A 15 -9.60 113.14 23.71
N LEU A 16 -9.34 112.61 24.90
CA LEU A 16 -8.03 112.06 25.29
C LEU A 16 -7.98 110.59 24.90
N LYS A 17 -7.09 110.20 23.98
CA LYS A 17 -6.87 108.80 23.61
C LYS A 17 -5.65 108.26 24.32
N CYS A 18 -5.84 107.29 25.19
CA CYS A 18 -4.78 106.59 25.91
C CYS A 18 -4.53 105.20 25.33
N THR A 19 -3.28 104.80 25.18
CA THR A 19 -2.86 103.44 24.82
C THR A 19 -2.02 102.84 25.93
N GLY A 20 -2.34 101.63 26.36
CA GLY A 20 -1.65 100.90 27.42
C GLY A 20 -2.24 99.51 27.64
N PRO A 21 -1.78 98.79 28.68
CA PRO A 21 -2.34 97.48 29.04
C PRO A 21 -3.81 97.65 29.40
N GLY A 22 -4.73 96.90 28.80
CA GLY A 22 -6.17 97.07 29.02
C GLY A 22 -6.61 96.88 30.48
N PHE A 23 -7.85 97.28 30.79
CA PHE A 23 -8.45 97.10 32.12
C PHE A 23 -9.16 95.75 32.23
N ALA A 24 -9.16 95.17 33.44
CA ALA A 24 -9.98 93.99 33.72
C ALA A 24 -11.46 94.40 33.83
N PRO A 25 -12.40 93.65 33.22
CA PRO A 25 -13.84 93.91 33.37
C PRO A 25 -14.33 93.62 34.79
N GLY A 26 -15.36 94.34 35.25
CA GLY A 26 -16.03 94.08 36.53
C GLY A 26 -15.38 94.71 37.77
N GLU A 27 -14.30 95.48 37.63
CA GLU A 27 -13.68 96.24 38.72
C GLU A 27 -13.78 97.76 38.50
N GLU A 28 -14.03 98.53 39.57
CA GLU A 28 -13.98 99.99 39.55
C GLU A 28 -12.53 100.46 39.35
N GLN A 29 -12.28 101.23 38.28
CA GLN A 29 -10.95 101.74 37.96
C GLN A 29 -10.87 103.23 38.25
N VAL A 30 -9.76 103.65 38.89
CA VAL A 30 -9.47 105.05 39.18
C VAL A 30 -8.23 105.49 38.40
N LEU A 31 -8.43 106.31 37.38
CA LEU A 31 -7.35 106.97 36.65
C LEU A 31 -6.98 108.28 37.34
N LYS A 32 -5.70 108.41 37.71
CA LYS A 32 -5.15 109.61 38.35
C LYS A 32 -4.22 110.32 37.37
N PHE A 33 -4.49 111.58 37.09
CA PHE A 33 -3.71 112.40 36.17
C PHE A 33 -2.73 113.27 36.95
N PHE A 34 -1.45 113.21 36.60
CA PHE A 34 -0.39 114.02 37.21
C PHE A 34 0.14 114.99 36.16
N ALA A 35 0.40 116.24 36.56
CA ALA A 35 0.95 117.24 35.63
C ALA A 35 2.42 116.92 35.27
N LYS A 36 3.15 116.30 36.19
CA LYS A 36 4.51 115.79 35.99
C LYS A 36 4.69 114.46 36.70
N GLU A 37 5.62 113.65 36.20
CA GLU A 37 5.92 112.31 36.73
C GLU A 37 6.43 112.31 38.19
N SER A 38 6.98 113.45 38.65
CA SER A 38 7.49 113.61 40.03
C SER A 38 6.43 114.00 41.07
N ASP A 39 5.20 114.29 40.66
CA ASP A 39 4.16 114.80 41.54
C ASP A 39 3.51 113.67 42.35
N THR A 40 3.24 113.91 43.64
CA THR A 40 2.64 112.91 44.55
C THR A 40 1.13 113.07 44.73
N GLU A 41 0.55 114.17 44.24
CA GLU A 41 -0.90 114.44 44.27
C GLU A 41 -1.42 114.67 42.84
N PRO A 42 -2.52 114.02 42.43
CA PRO A 42 -3.04 114.17 41.08
C PRO A 42 -3.80 115.48 40.90
N VAL A 43 -3.73 116.03 39.68
CA VAL A 43 -4.47 117.24 39.29
C VAL A 43 -5.92 116.94 38.89
N ALA A 44 -6.22 115.69 38.56
CA ALA A 44 -7.57 115.20 38.32
C ALA A 44 -7.65 113.69 38.56
N GLU A 45 -8.82 113.21 38.95
CA GLU A 45 -9.12 111.78 39.07
C GLU A 45 -10.41 111.47 38.28
N LEU A 46 -10.40 110.37 37.53
CA LEU A 46 -11.55 109.84 36.82
C LEU A 46 -11.82 108.43 37.32
N VAL A 47 -13.01 108.24 37.89
CA VAL A 47 -13.49 106.92 38.30
C VAL A 47 -14.46 106.43 37.23
N PHE A 48 -14.23 105.22 36.73
CA PHE A 48 -15.15 104.58 35.79
C PHE A 48 -15.19 103.08 36.05
N GLU A 49 -16.34 102.49 35.75
CA GLU A 49 -16.58 101.06 35.85
C GLU A 49 -16.40 100.46 34.46
N VAL A 50 -15.58 99.41 34.36
CA VAL A 50 -15.41 98.69 33.10
C VAL A 50 -16.60 97.73 32.96
N PRO A 51 -17.49 97.95 31.98
CA PRO A 51 -18.68 97.11 31.85
C PRO A 51 -18.28 95.64 31.67
N GLU A 52 -18.96 94.74 32.38
CA GLU A 52 -18.87 93.31 32.11
C GLU A 52 -19.36 93.07 30.67
N TYR A 53 -18.57 92.35 29.87
CA TYR A 53 -19.01 91.95 28.55
C TYR A 53 -20.17 90.95 28.69
N PRO A 54 -21.30 91.13 27.98
CA PRO A 54 -22.38 90.16 28.03
C PRO A 54 -21.91 88.80 27.51
N ASP A 55 -22.32 87.73 28.18
CA ASP A 55 -21.92 86.34 27.87
C ASP A 55 -22.26 85.91 26.42
N GLU A 56 -23.19 86.60 25.76
CA GLU A 56 -23.61 86.37 24.36
C GLU A 56 -22.52 86.71 23.32
N LEU A 57 -21.38 87.30 23.71
CA LEU A 57 -20.24 87.59 22.83
C LEU A 57 -19.05 86.62 23.01
N LYS A 58 -19.13 85.62 23.92
CA LYS A 58 -18.09 84.59 24.07
C LYS A 58 -18.09 83.54 22.95
N ASP A 59 -19.21 83.40 22.23
CA ASP A 59 -19.36 82.43 21.13
C ASP A 59 -19.04 83.00 19.73
N LEU A 60 -18.56 84.25 19.64
CA LEU A 60 -18.18 84.89 18.37
C LEU A 60 -16.67 84.76 18.04
N ALA A 61 -15.96 83.87 18.74
CA ALA A 61 -14.67 83.36 18.30
C ALA A 61 -14.79 82.14 17.38
N ASP A 62 -16.01 81.63 17.16
CA ASP A 62 -16.29 80.50 16.26
C ASP A 62 -17.00 81.00 14.98
N THR A 63 -16.28 81.81 14.23
CA THR A 63 -16.61 82.10 12.83
C THR A 63 -15.40 81.81 11.95
N ASP A 64 -14.82 80.62 12.14
CA ASP A 64 -14.26 79.91 10.99
C ASP A 64 -15.34 78.93 10.56
N ASP A 65 -16.01 79.23 9.44
CA ASP A 65 -16.86 78.31 8.68
C ASP A 65 -15.99 77.15 8.13
N ALA A 66 -15.22 76.49 9.00
CA ALA A 66 -14.58 75.26 8.67
C ALA A 66 -15.68 74.22 8.77
N ALA A 67 -16.21 73.84 7.60
CA ALA A 67 -17.15 72.74 7.48
C ALA A 67 -16.65 71.56 8.32
N ASP A 68 -17.53 70.95 9.11
CA ASP A 68 -17.28 69.71 9.84
C ASP A 68 -18.36 68.75 9.34
N THR A 69 -17.99 67.99 8.31
CA THR A 69 -18.93 67.24 7.47
C THR A 69 -19.52 66.04 8.22
N ASP A 70 -18.80 65.45 9.18
CA ASP A 70 -19.27 64.32 9.98
C ASP A 70 -19.58 64.64 11.45
N ASN A 71 -19.31 65.87 11.90
CA ASN A 71 -19.59 66.39 13.23
C ASN A 71 -18.82 65.65 14.34
N ASP A 72 -17.58 65.24 14.08
CA ASP A 72 -16.71 64.61 15.09
C ASP A 72 -15.97 65.62 15.98
N GLY A 73 -16.11 66.91 15.68
CA GLY A 73 -15.50 68.03 16.40
C GLY A 73 -14.13 68.44 15.88
N VAL A 74 -13.65 67.84 14.78
CA VAL A 74 -12.47 68.26 14.02
C VAL A 74 -12.94 68.87 12.69
N PRO A 75 -12.59 70.14 12.39
CA PRO A 75 -13.02 70.73 11.13
C PRO A 75 -12.41 70.04 9.90
N ASP A 76 -13.12 70.00 8.77
CA ASP A 76 -12.74 69.34 7.49
C ASP A 76 -11.34 69.78 6.98
N THR A 77 -10.87 70.96 7.38
CA THR A 77 -9.55 71.50 7.01
C THR A 77 -8.40 70.83 7.78
N GLU A 78 -8.68 70.29 8.97
CA GLU A 78 -7.73 69.59 9.84
C GLU A 78 -8.03 68.09 9.94
N ASP A 79 -9.22 67.67 9.53
CA ASP A 79 -9.62 66.27 9.46
C ASP A 79 -9.12 65.60 8.17
N LYS A 80 -8.35 64.52 8.31
CA LYS A 80 -7.89 63.71 7.17
C LYS A 80 -8.92 62.67 6.73
N CYS A 81 -10.02 62.58 7.45
CA CYS A 81 -11.18 61.74 7.21
C CYS A 81 -12.51 62.50 7.40
N PRO A 82 -12.76 63.61 6.66
CA PRO A 82 -13.90 64.53 6.89
C PRO A 82 -15.32 63.93 6.88
N ALA A 83 -15.47 62.65 6.59
CA ALA A 83 -16.76 61.97 6.48
C ALA A 83 -16.84 60.71 7.37
N ASP A 84 -15.83 60.45 8.21
CA ASP A 84 -15.79 59.35 9.16
C ASP A 84 -15.71 59.85 10.61
N PRO A 85 -16.85 59.95 11.31
CA PRO A 85 -16.88 60.55 12.64
C PRO A 85 -16.21 59.68 13.72
N ALA A 86 -15.74 58.49 13.38
CA ALA A 86 -14.98 57.64 14.28
C ALA A 86 -13.46 57.84 14.16
N LYS A 87 -12.98 58.54 13.11
CA LYS A 87 -11.55 58.71 12.84
C LYS A 87 -11.28 60.08 12.23
N ASN A 88 -10.39 60.84 12.85
CA ASN A 88 -9.81 62.06 12.26
C ASN A 88 -8.54 61.79 11.40
N THR A 89 -8.08 60.54 11.33
CA THR A 89 -6.94 60.12 10.51
C THR A 89 -7.19 58.76 9.86
N PRO A 90 -6.79 58.54 8.59
CA PRO A 90 -7.14 57.33 7.84
C PRO A 90 -6.66 56.01 8.43
N GLY A 91 -5.63 56.00 9.28
CA GLY A 91 -5.04 54.74 9.73
C GLY A 91 -4.51 53.87 8.56
N VAL A 92 -4.45 52.56 8.76
CA VAL A 92 -3.93 51.59 7.76
C VAL A 92 -5.05 51.16 6.81
N CYS A 93 -6.28 51.04 7.32
CA CYS A 93 -7.45 50.65 6.54
C CYS A 93 -8.09 51.80 5.74
N GLY A 94 -7.79 53.04 6.10
CA GLY A 94 -8.46 54.22 5.56
C GLY A 94 -9.62 54.71 6.44
N CYS A 95 -10.20 55.82 6.04
CA CYS A 95 -11.43 56.36 6.64
C CYS A 95 -12.61 55.42 6.36
N GLY A 96 -13.51 55.28 7.33
CA GLY A 96 -14.75 54.51 7.25
C GLY A 96 -14.59 53.00 7.44
N VAL A 97 -13.39 52.51 7.77
CA VAL A 97 -13.09 51.08 7.94
C VAL A 97 -12.40 50.85 9.28
N ASN A 98 -12.93 49.99 10.15
CA ASN A 98 -12.32 49.71 11.46
C ASN A 98 -10.93 49.07 11.32
N GLU A 99 -10.03 49.39 12.24
CA GLU A 99 -8.70 48.78 12.37
C GLU A 99 -8.76 47.51 13.24
N THR A 100 -9.80 46.69 13.05
CA THR A 100 -9.94 45.42 13.77
C THR A 100 -8.85 44.45 13.31
N ASP A 101 -8.25 43.76 14.27
CA ASP A 101 -7.28 42.68 14.08
C ASP A 101 -7.87 41.48 14.82
N SER A 102 -8.49 40.57 14.08
CA SER A 102 -9.33 39.49 14.62
C SER A 102 -8.51 38.33 15.19
N ASP A 103 -7.30 38.09 14.70
CA ASP A 103 -6.40 37.02 15.17
C ASP A 103 -5.20 37.51 16.00
N GLY A 104 -4.92 38.82 15.98
CA GLY A 104 -3.92 39.46 16.83
C GLY A 104 -2.49 39.38 16.26
N ASP A 105 -2.33 39.19 14.96
CA ASP A 105 -1.01 39.11 14.31
C ASP A 105 -0.33 40.46 14.05
N GLY A 106 -1.06 41.56 14.28
CA GLY A 106 -0.61 42.93 14.08
C GLY A 106 -0.98 43.52 12.71
N THR A 107 -1.65 42.75 11.84
CA THR A 107 -2.19 43.20 10.55
C THR A 107 -3.70 43.34 10.67
N PRO A 108 -4.27 44.56 10.51
CA PRO A 108 -5.71 44.71 10.58
C PRO A 108 -6.41 43.97 9.43
N ASP A 109 -7.61 43.42 9.71
CA ASP A 109 -8.41 42.55 8.83
C ASP A 109 -8.62 43.11 7.41
N CYS A 110 -8.57 44.44 7.26
CA CYS A 110 -8.71 45.12 5.96
C CYS A 110 -7.48 44.95 5.03
N LYS A 111 -6.33 44.59 5.60
CA LYS A 111 -5.06 44.32 4.90
C LYS A 111 -4.62 42.87 5.06
N ASP A 112 -5.18 42.15 6.02
CA ASP A 112 -4.96 40.74 6.17
C ASP A 112 -5.85 39.95 5.19
N LYS A 113 -5.22 39.06 4.42
CA LYS A 113 -5.97 38.14 3.54
C LYS A 113 -6.38 36.86 4.26
N CYS A 114 -5.92 36.65 5.49
CA CYS A 114 -6.24 35.53 6.36
C CYS A 114 -6.61 35.99 7.79
N PRO A 115 -7.69 36.79 7.97
CA PRO A 115 -8.02 37.51 9.22
C PRO A 115 -8.36 36.66 10.46
N ALA A 116 -8.14 35.35 10.39
CA ALA A 116 -8.43 34.41 11.47
C ALA A 116 -7.20 33.53 11.79
N ASN A 117 -6.05 33.78 11.15
CA ASN A 117 -4.84 32.98 11.28
C ASN A 117 -3.65 33.86 11.68
N PRO A 118 -3.23 33.81 12.96
CA PRO A 118 -2.20 34.69 13.48
C PRO A 118 -0.77 34.39 12.98
N GLU A 119 -0.60 33.32 12.21
CA GLU A 119 0.69 32.93 11.63
C GLU A 119 0.85 33.39 10.17
N LYS A 120 -0.24 33.84 9.52
CA LYS A 120 -0.24 34.15 8.08
C LYS A 120 -1.03 35.42 7.78
N VAL A 121 -0.36 36.44 7.26
CA VAL A 121 -1.01 37.65 6.70
C VAL A 121 -1.50 37.49 5.25
N SER A 122 -1.18 36.37 4.61
CA SER A 122 -1.53 36.08 3.21
C SER A 122 -1.59 34.59 2.91
N PRO A 123 -2.57 34.15 2.09
CA PRO A 123 -2.72 32.73 1.77
C PRO A 123 -1.56 32.24 0.91
N ASP A 124 -1.10 31.03 1.23
CA ASP A 124 -0.15 30.26 0.43
C ASP A 124 -0.91 29.28 -0.48
N ALA A 125 -0.24 28.23 -0.97
CA ALA A 125 -0.86 27.19 -1.80
C ALA A 125 -2.04 26.49 -1.10
N ASN A 126 -2.08 26.51 0.23
CA ASN A 126 -3.09 25.88 1.07
C ASN A 126 -4.10 26.88 1.65
N GLY A 127 -4.07 28.14 1.21
CA GLY A 127 -4.98 29.16 1.69
C GLY A 127 -4.59 29.72 3.06
N CYS A 128 -5.58 29.97 3.91
CA CYS A 128 -5.44 30.65 5.19
C CYS A 128 -5.45 29.72 6.40
N ASP A 129 -5.47 28.41 6.21
CA ASP A 129 -5.55 27.45 7.30
C ASP A 129 -4.17 27.25 7.98
N VAL A 130 -4.23 26.97 9.29
CA VAL A 130 -3.06 26.69 10.15
C VAL A 130 -2.71 25.21 9.97
N GLY A 131 -1.54 24.95 9.42
CA GLY A 131 -1.05 23.60 9.14
C GLY A 131 -1.45 23.10 7.77
N GLU A 132 -0.53 22.40 7.12
CA GLU A 132 -0.92 21.54 6.01
C GLU A 132 -1.86 20.45 6.54
N LYS A 133 -2.82 20.01 5.73
CA LYS A 133 -3.70 18.91 6.12
C LYS A 133 -2.83 17.70 6.44
N ASP A 134 -3.06 17.11 7.61
CA ASP A 134 -2.39 15.93 8.15
C ASP A 134 -3.51 15.03 8.67
N SER A 135 -3.94 14.09 7.84
CA SER A 135 -5.20 13.35 8.06
C SER A 135 -5.04 12.25 9.10
N ASP A 136 -3.84 11.70 9.26
CA ASP A 136 -3.54 10.64 10.21
C ASP A 136 -2.84 11.14 11.49
N GLN A 137 -2.41 12.40 11.51
CA GLN A 137 -1.80 13.10 12.65
C GLN A 137 -0.43 12.55 13.03
N ASP A 138 0.36 12.08 12.06
CA ASP A 138 1.73 11.62 12.26
C ASP A 138 2.76 12.78 12.37
N GLY A 139 2.32 14.01 12.05
CA GLY A 139 3.11 15.23 12.10
C GLY A 139 3.84 15.56 10.79
N ILE A 140 3.64 14.77 9.74
CA ILE A 140 4.00 15.07 8.35
C ILE A 140 2.72 15.47 7.61
N PRO A 141 2.76 16.53 6.80
CA PRO A 141 1.63 16.87 5.96
C PRO A 141 1.27 15.83 4.89
N ASP A 142 -0.04 15.68 4.61
CA ASP A 142 -0.59 14.91 3.49
C ASP A 142 0.12 15.23 2.15
N SER A 143 0.54 16.50 1.98
CA SER A 143 1.17 16.99 0.75
C SER A 143 2.63 16.55 0.58
N SER A 144 3.26 16.15 1.68
CA SER A 144 4.68 15.84 1.81
C SER A 144 4.94 14.35 2.05
N GLU A 145 3.90 13.52 2.01
CA GLU A 145 3.99 12.07 2.19
C GLU A 145 3.27 11.30 1.07
N MET A 146 3.46 9.99 1.05
CA MET A 146 2.81 9.09 0.09
C MET A 146 1.68 8.26 0.69
N CYS A 147 1.50 8.34 2.02
CA CYS A 147 0.52 7.56 2.77
C CYS A 147 -0.31 8.42 3.74
N PRO A 148 -1.03 9.45 3.24
CA PRO A 148 -1.69 10.49 4.06
C PRO A 148 -2.75 10.03 5.08
N ASP A 149 -3.09 8.75 5.11
CA ASP A 149 -4.10 8.18 6.01
C ASP A 149 -3.50 7.06 6.91
N ASP A 150 -2.18 6.84 6.90
CA ASP A 150 -1.48 5.79 7.65
C ASP A 150 -0.41 6.37 8.61
N PRO A 151 -0.74 6.55 9.89
CA PRO A 151 0.15 7.25 10.83
C PRO A 151 1.41 6.46 11.20
N GLU A 152 1.52 5.19 10.78
CA GLU A 152 2.70 4.37 10.99
C GLU A 152 3.66 4.40 9.78
N LYS A 153 3.23 4.93 8.63
CA LYS A 153 4.02 4.95 7.40
C LYS A 153 3.86 6.25 6.63
N THR A 154 4.99 6.84 6.27
CA THR A 154 5.05 8.04 5.39
C THR A 154 5.31 7.68 3.92
N GLU A 155 5.77 6.45 3.66
CA GLU A 155 5.95 5.85 2.33
C GLU A 155 5.26 4.48 2.24
N PRO A 156 4.78 4.04 1.06
CA PRO A 156 3.95 2.84 0.97
C PRO A 156 4.72 1.54 1.27
N GLY A 157 6.03 1.52 1.12
CA GLY A 157 6.80 0.28 1.21
C GLY A 157 6.41 -0.72 0.11
N GLU A 158 6.59 -2.01 0.39
CA GLU A 158 6.28 -3.10 -0.55
C GLU A 158 4.82 -3.55 -0.42
N CYS A 159 4.26 -3.51 0.79
CA CYS A 159 2.87 -3.84 1.08
C CYS A 159 1.87 -2.73 0.77
N GLY A 160 2.35 -1.50 0.54
CA GLY A 160 1.51 -0.32 0.45
C GLY A 160 1.18 0.32 1.82
N CYS A 161 0.43 1.42 1.77
CA CYS A 161 -0.06 2.11 2.97
C CYS A 161 -1.12 1.27 3.69
N GLY A 162 -1.14 1.33 5.02
CA GLY A 162 -2.09 0.67 5.92
C GLY A 162 -1.79 -0.81 6.20
N ILE A 163 -0.71 -1.35 5.66
CA ILE A 163 -0.29 -2.75 5.83
C ILE A 163 1.18 -2.78 6.20
N SER A 164 1.54 -3.41 7.32
CA SER A 164 2.93 -3.47 7.79
C SER A 164 3.84 -4.26 6.85
N ASP A 165 5.06 -3.77 6.58
CA ASP A 165 6.12 -4.52 5.85
C ASP A 165 6.92 -5.42 6.81
N ILE A 166 6.24 -6.04 7.79
CA ILE A 166 6.90 -7.03 8.64
C ILE A 166 7.21 -8.25 7.78
N ASP A 167 8.42 -8.75 7.94
CA ASP A 167 8.90 -10.02 7.43
C ASP A 167 9.12 -10.91 8.66
N THR A 168 8.16 -11.77 8.94
CA THR A 168 8.08 -12.54 10.18
C THR A 168 9.14 -13.63 10.25
N ASP A 169 9.51 -14.23 9.12
CA ASP A 169 10.55 -15.27 9.07
C ASP A 169 11.93 -14.75 8.69
N ASN A 170 12.03 -13.56 8.09
CA ASN A 170 13.23 -12.85 7.64
C ASN A 170 13.80 -13.33 6.29
N ASP A 171 13.00 -13.95 5.42
CA ASP A 171 13.45 -14.46 4.12
C ASP A 171 13.71 -13.37 3.06
N GLY A 172 13.27 -12.14 3.34
CA GLY A 172 13.42 -10.97 2.47
C GLY A 172 12.16 -10.60 1.69
N LEU A 173 11.05 -11.33 1.84
CA LEU A 173 9.72 -10.97 1.38
C LEU A 173 8.85 -10.57 2.58
N PRO A 174 8.23 -9.38 2.60
CA PRO A 174 7.31 -9.04 3.67
C PRO A 174 6.04 -9.90 3.62
N ASP A 175 5.46 -10.17 4.80
CA ASP A 175 4.33 -11.08 5.05
C ASP A 175 3.12 -10.86 4.11
N CYS A 176 2.95 -9.64 3.60
CA CYS A 176 1.84 -9.29 2.72
C CYS A 176 2.01 -9.77 1.27
N THR A 177 3.26 -9.98 0.85
CA THR A 177 3.67 -10.47 -0.48
C THR A 177 4.26 -11.86 -0.42
N ASP A 178 4.57 -12.33 0.78
CA ASP A 178 5.00 -13.69 1.04
C ASP A 178 3.79 -14.65 1.08
N GLU A 179 3.85 -15.72 0.29
CA GLU A 179 2.84 -16.78 0.32
C GLU A 179 2.92 -17.62 1.60
N CYS A 180 4.07 -17.60 2.28
CA CYS A 180 4.39 -18.43 3.43
C CYS A 180 5.04 -17.60 4.57
N PRO A 181 4.30 -16.66 5.21
CA PRO A 181 4.82 -15.61 6.12
C PRO A 181 5.50 -16.07 7.43
N THR A 182 5.82 -17.35 7.57
CA THR A 182 6.42 -17.91 8.79
C THR A 182 7.51 -18.96 8.49
N SER A 183 7.88 -19.14 7.22
CA SER A 183 8.83 -20.15 6.74
C SER A 183 9.93 -19.52 5.88
N PHE A 184 11.15 -19.47 6.44
CA PHE A 184 12.34 -18.79 5.93
C PHE A 184 12.94 -19.30 4.57
N SER A 185 12.24 -20.10 3.76
CA SER A 185 12.86 -20.88 2.67
C SER A 185 12.98 -20.13 1.31
N ASP A 186 14.23 -19.97 0.84
CA ASP A 186 14.81 -19.45 -0.44
C ASP A 186 13.91 -19.31 -1.72
N PRO A 187 14.07 -18.23 -2.53
CA PRO A 187 13.41 -17.98 -3.84
C PRO A 187 13.71 -18.97 -5.01
N VAL A 188 14.11 -20.22 -4.74
CA VAL A 188 14.15 -21.30 -5.75
C VAL A 188 13.20 -22.42 -5.34
N GLY A 189 11.94 -22.27 -5.80
CA GLY A 189 10.81 -23.15 -5.52
C GLY A 189 9.93 -22.54 -4.46
N ASP A 190 8.73 -22.05 -4.82
CA ASP A 190 7.85 -21.39 -3.85
C ASP A 190 7.41 -22.35 -2.72
N PRO A 191 7.44 -21.92 -1.45
CA PRO A 191 7.94 -22.75 -0.36
C PRO A 191 7.06 -22.70 0.88
N CYS A 192 5.80 -23.11 0.73
CA CYS A 192 5.06 -23.68 1.86
C CYS A 192 5.38 -25.19 1.97
N ASP A 193 6.50 -25.62 1.37
CA ASP A 193 7.17 -26.90 1.61
C ASP A 193 6.18 -28.07 1.73
N HIS A 194 5.32 -28.26 0.71
CA HIS A 194 4.51 -29.47 0.64
C HIS A 194 5.44 -30.64 0.32
N ASP A 195 5.63 -31.43 1.36
CA ASP A 195 6.23 -32.76 1.35
C ASP A 195 5.14 -33.64 1.94
N GLU A 196 4.19 -34.05 1.08
CA GLU A 196 2.93 -34.66 1.53
C GLU A 196 3.18 -35.98 2.26
N ASP A 197 4.31 -36.63 1.99
CA ASP A 197 4.71 -37.88 2.61
C ASP A 197 5.81 -37.76 3.69
N ASN A 198 6.48 -36.60 3.77
CA ASN A 198 7.53 -36.25 4.74
C ASN A 198 8.84 -37.04 4.55
N ASP A 199 9.28 -37.28 3.32
CA ASP A 199 10.56 -37.96 3.03
C ASP A 199 11.78 -37.04 2.90
N GLY A 200 11.54 -35.73 2.94
CA GLY A 200 12.56 -34.70 2.87
C GLY A 200 12.85 -34.20 1.46
N ILE A 201 12.10 -34.65 0.45
CA ILE A 201 12.07 -34.07 -0.91
C ILE A 201 10.67 -33.47 -1.13
N HIS A 202 10.61 -32.21 -1.57
CA HIS A 202 9.34 -31.54 -1.82
C HIS A 202 8.61 -32.10 -3.04
N ASP A 203 7.27 -32.12 -3.00
CA ASP A 203 6.39 -32.70 -4.03
C ASP A 203 6.71 -32.28 -5.48
N PHE A 204 7.20 -31.05 -5.70
CA PHE A 204 7.53 -30.58 -7.05
C PHE A 204 8.84 -31.19 -7.59
N ALA A 205 9.73 -31.59 -6.70
CA ALA A 205 11.01 -32.22 -6.98
C ALA A 205 10.97 -33.74 -6.75
N ASP A 206 9.93 -34.23 -6.07
CA ASP A 206 9.66 -35.64 -5.86
C ASP A 206 8.88 -36.23 -7.06
N GLU A 207 9.44 -37.28 -7.68
CA GLU A 207 8.72 -38.01 -8.74
C GLU A 207 7.60 -38.91 -8.19
N CYS A 208 7.55 -39.07 -6.87
CA CYS A 208 6.59 -39.88 -6.13
C CYS A 208 6.05 -39.20 -4.86
N PRO A 209 5.35 -38.04 -4.96
CA PRO A 209 4.99 -37.14 -3.85
C PRO A 209 4.14 -37.69 -2.69
N LEU A 210 3.73 -38.96 -2.76
CA LEU A 210 2.86 -39.61 -1.78
C LEU A 210 3.48 -40.87 -1.17
N ASN A 211 4.71 -41.25 -1.57
CA ASN A 211 5.40 -42.41 -1.06
C ASN A 211 6.73 -42.06 -0.38
N PRO A 212 6.78 -42.06 0.97
CA PRO A 212 7.90 -41.50 1.69
C PRO A 212 9.15 -42.38 1.71
N ASN A 213 9.13 -43.48 0.98
CA ASN A 213 10.25 -44.41 0.84
C ASN A 213 10.80 -44.42 -0.59
N LYS A 214 10.27 -43.59 -1.49
CA LYS A 214 10.65 -43.60 -2.89
C LYS A 214 10.50 -42.21 -3.49
N THR A 215 11.62 -41.60 -3.86
CA THR A 215 11.67 -40.27 -4.48
C THR A 215 11.80 -40.30 -6.01
N GLU A 216 12.09 -41.47 -6.58
CA GLU A 216 12.26 -41.68 -8.03
C GLU A 216 11.15 -42.58 -8.58
N LEU A 217 10.60 -42.25 -9.76
CA LEU A 217 9.47 -42.98 -10.35
C LEU A 217 9.78 -44.46 -10.60
N GLY A 218 11.00 -44.75 -11.07
CA GLY A 218 11.44 -46.11 -11.42
C GLY A 218 10.60 -46.76 -12.54
N VAL A 219 10.82 -48.06 -12.78
CA VAL A 219 10.04 -48.82 -13.79
C VAL A 219 8.77 -49.44 -13.21
N CYS A 220 8.73 -49.64 -11.88
CA CYS A 220 7.56 -50.14 -11.17
C CYS A 220 6.56 -49.04 -10.80
N GLY A 221 6.90 -47.75 -11.03
CA GLY A 221 6.11 -46.62 -10.55
C GLY A 221 6.21 -46.43 -9.03
N CYS A 222 5.47 -45.47 -8.48
CA CYS A 222 5.61 -45.07 -7.07
C CYS A 222 5.14 -46.12 -6.06
N ASP A 223 4.13 -46.92 -6.39
CA ASP A 223 3.51 -47.84 -5.43
C ASP A 223 4.34 -49.09 -5.10
N LEU A 224 5.36 -49.37 -5.91
CA LEU A 224 6.10 -50.61 -5.89
C LEU A 224 7.61 -50.35 -5.82
N ILE A 225 8.27 -51.10 -4.94
CA ILE A 225 9.72 -51.08 -4.80
C ILE A 225 10.38 -51.87 -5.93
N GLU A 226 11.54 -51.39 -6.39
CA GLU A 226 12.34 -52.01 -7.45
C GLU A 226 13.13 -53.22 -6.93
N THR A 227 12.42 -54.19 -6.34
CA THR A 227 13.02 -55.44 -5.89
C THR A 227 13.23 -56.37 -7.07
N ASP A 228 14.42 -56.97 -7.16
CA ASP A 228 14.79 -58.00 -8.12
C ASP A 228 15.23 -59.22 -7.30
N GLN A 229 14.31 -60.17 -7.11
CA GLN A 229 14.48 -61.26 -6.16
C GLN A 229 15.47 -62.32 -6.63
N ASP A 230 15.55 -62.56 -7.94
CA ASP A 230 16.43 -63.57 -8.51
C ASP A 230 17.72 -62.99 -9.11
N GLY A 231 17.80 -61.67 -9.29
CA GLY A 231 18.98 -60.94 -9.71
C GLY A 231 19.22 -60.96 -11.22
N ASP A 232 18.18 -61.12 -12.02
CA ASP A 232 18.28 -61.16 -13.48
C ASP A 232 18.33 -59.77 -14.15
N GLY A 233 18.13 -58.72 -13.35
CA GLY A 233 18.11 -57.32 -13.77
C GLY A 233 16.72 -56.79 -14.10
N THR A 234 15.67 -57.60 -13.97
CA THR A 234 14.27 -57.21 -14.19
C THR A 234 13.54 -57.15 -12.86
N PRO A 235 13.05 -55.98 -12.43
CA PRO A 235 12.30 -55.88 -11.19
C PRO A 235 11.06 -56.78 -11.17
N ASP A 236 10.77 -57.39 -10.02
CA ASP A 236 9.68 -58.35 -9.78
C ASP A 236 8.31 -57.84 -10.27
N CYS A 237 8.10 -56.51 -10.27
CA CYS A 237 6.85 -55.87 -10.70
C CYS A 237 6.57 -56.03 -12.22
N ILE A 238 7.62 -56.16 -13.03
CA ILE A 238 7.55 -56.33 -14.49
C ILE A 238 8.10 -57.67 -14.95
N ASP A 239 8.67 -58.46 -14.04
CA ASP A 239 9.09 -59.83 -14.30
C ASP A 239 7.91 -60.81 -14.23
N LYS A 240 7.71 -61.58 -15.29
CA LYS A 240 6.69 -62.66 -15.32
C LYS A 240 7.20 -63.97 -14.74
N CYS A 241 8.46 -64.04 -14.36
CA CYS A 241 9.13 -65.15 -13.71
C CYS A 241 10.07 -64.69 -12.57
N PRO A 242 9.58 -64.00 -11.51
CA PRO A 242 10.40 -63.32 -10.48
C PRO A 242 11.36 -64.19 -9.63
N LEU A 243 11.45 -65.48 -9.91
CA LEU A 243 12.24 -66.47 -9.18
C LEU A 243 13.18 -67.26 -10.12
N ASP A 244 13.13 -67.01 -11.43
CA ASP A 244 13.96 -67.69 -12.42
C ASP A 244 14.94 -66.72 -13.07
N PRO A 245 16.21 -66.68 -12.61
CA PRO A 245 17.18 -65.68 -13.04
C PRO A 245 17.67 -65.84 -14.49
N LYS A 246 17.05 -66.75 -15.25
CA LYS A 246 17.35 -67.03 -16.65
C LYS A 246 16.20 -66.64 -17.57
N LYS A 247 15.05 -66.25 -17.02
CA LYS A 247 13.85 -65.94 -17.80
C LYS A 247 13.07 -64.82 -17.15
N ILE A 248 12.81 -63.79 -17.95
CA ILE A 248 11.85 -62.72 -17.62
C ILE A 248 10.40 -63.03 -18.07
N LYS A 249 10.22 -64.12 -18.83
CA LYS A 249 8.95 -64.55 -19.43
C LYS A 249 8.81 -66.07 -19.32
N PRO A 250 7.63 -66.60 -18.98
CA PRO A 250 7.41 -68.03 -18.79
C PRO A 250 7.77 -68.90 -20.01
N GLY A 251 7.57 -68.40 -21.24
CA GLY A 251 7.73 -69.25 -22.43
C GLY A 251 6.72 -70.39 -22.49
N VAL A 252 7.07 -71.49 -23.17
CA VAL A 252 6.20 -72.65 -23.39
C VAL A 252 6.23 -73.60 -22.17
N CYS A 253 7.40 -73.76 -21.58
CA CYS A 253 7.65 -74.62 -20.43
C CYS A 253 7.38 -73.96 -19.08
N GLY A 254 7.09 -72.66 -19.06
CA GLY A 254 6.98 -71.89 -17.82
C GLY A 254 8.34 -71.45 -17.27
N CYS A 255 8.29 -70.82 -16.10
CA CYS A 255 9.48 -70.39 -15.37
C CYS A 255 10.22 -71.59 -14.76
N GLY A 256 11.53 -71.49 -14.63
CA GLY A 256 12.43 -72.49 -14.04
C GLY A 256 12.83 -73.62 -14.99
N VAL A 257 12.22 -73.70 -16.18
CA VAL A 257 12.46 -74.77 -17.16
C VAL A 257 12.85 -74.16 -18.49
N LYS A 258 13.99 -74.55 -19.08
CA LYS A 258 14.40 -74.05 -20.40
C LYS A 258 13.39 -74.50 -21.47
N ASP A 259 13.04 -73.59 -22.38
CA ASP A 259 12.32 -73.94 -23.62
C ASP A 259 13.31 -74.54 -24.62
N LYS A 260 13.89 -75.70 -24.24
CA LYS A 260 14.75 -76.47 -25.12
C LYS A 260 13.86 -77.30 -26.03
N ASP A 261 14.28 -77.40 -27.28
CA ASP A 261 13.75 -78.30 -28.30
C ASP A 261 14.99 -79.10 -28.75
N SER A 262 15.00 -80.39 -28.43
CA SER A 262 16.21 -81.23 -28.50
C SER A 262 16.40 -81.89 -29.86
N ASP A 263 15.32 -82.08 -30.61
CA ASP A 263 15.29 -82.68 -31.94
C ASP A 263 14.84 -81.71 -33.03
N ASP A 264 14.55 -80.45 -32.67
CA ASP A 264 14.22 -79.33 -33.56
C ASP A 264 12.89 -79.54 -34.33
N ASP A 265 11.91 -80.20 -33.71
CA ASP A 265 10.60 -80.50 -34.31
C ASP A 265 9.55 -79.38 -34.12
N GLY A 266 9.87 -78.40 -33.28
CA GLY A 266 9.05 -77.24 -32.98
C GLY A 266 8.23 -77.35 -31.69
N VAL A 267 8.27 -78.49 -30.98
CA VAL A 267 7.68 -78.69 -29.66
C VAL A 267 8.78 -78.70 -28.61
N ALA A 268 8.67 -77.83 -27.61
CA ALA A 268 9.66 -77.82 -26.53
C ALA A 268 9.62 -79.14 -25.74
N ASP A 269 10.78 -79.64 -25.31
CA ASP A 269 10.99 -80.93 -24.59
C ASP A 269 9.99 -81.15 -23.44
N CYS A 270 9.53 -80.08 -22.79
CA CYS A 270 8.60 -80.13 -21.67
C CYS A 270 7.13 -80.39 -22.06
N LYS A 271 6.81 -80.23 -23.35
CA LYS A 271 5.51 -80.46 -23.98
C LYS A 271 5.57 -81.59 -25.02
N ASP A 272 6.76 -82.04 -25.33
CA ASP A 272 7.03 -83.15 -26.23
C ASP A 272 6.94 -84.48 -25.48
N ALA A 273 6.22 -85.43 -26.05
CA ALA A 273 6.11 -86.78 -25.52
C ALA A 273 7.34 -87.64 -25.85
N CYS A 274 8.02 -87.34 -26.97
CA CYS A 274 9.21 -88.02 -27.46
C CYS A 274 10.34 -87.00 -27.75
N PRO A 275 10.98 -86.38 -26.72
CA PRO A 275 11.92 -85.24 -26.85
C PRO A 275 13.24 -85.47 -27.60
N THR A 276 13.37 -86.58 -28.33
CA THR A 276 14.55 -86.89 -29.14
C THR A 276 14.19 -87.46 -30.51
N ASP A 277 12.90 -87.61 -30.80
CA ASP A 277 12.41 -88.05 -32.10
C ASP A 277 11.61 -86.95 -32.80
N PRO A 278 12.19 -86.29 -33.82
CA PRO A 278 11.55 -85.16 -34.47
C PRO A 278 10.34 -85.52 -35.34
N ASN A 279 9.96 -86.79 -35.41
CA ASN A 279 8.80 -87.25 -36.15
C ASN A 279 7.61 -87.58 -35.25
N ASP A 280 7.77 -87.53 -33.92
CA ASP A 280 6.72 -87.90 -32.96
C ASP A 280 6.51 -86.92 -31.78
N PRO A 281 6.21 -85.63 -32.04
CA PRO A 281 5.98 -84.63 -30.99
C PRO A 281 4.83 -84.95 -30.02
N VAL A 282 3.90 -85.82 -30.44
CA VAL A 282 2.65 -86.09 -29.73
C VAL A 282 2.75 -87.38 -28.91
N GLY A 283 3.73 -88.24 -29.21
CA GLY A 283 3.85 -89.56 -28.63
C GLY A 283 2.75 -90.43 -29.19
N ASP A 284 3.00 -91.07 -30.32
CA ASP A 284 2.07 -92.01 -30.90
C ASP A 284 1.93 -93.19 -29.92
N PRO A 285 0.73 -93.53 -29.43
CA PRO A 285 0.52 -94.73 -28.63
C PRO A 285 0.94 -96.02 -29.35
N CYS A 286 1.21 -95.96 -30.65
CA CYS A 286 1.60 -97.07 -31.51
C CYS A 286 2.97 -96.87 -32.18
N ASP A 287 3.88 -96.13 -31.52
CA ASP A 287 5.26 -96.03 -31.99
C ASP A 287 5.94 -97.41 -32.05
N HIS A 288 6.44 -97.77 -33.23
CA HIS A 288 6.91 -99.11 -33.61
C HIS A 288 5.84 -100.22 -33.56
N ASP A 289 4.54 -99.91 -33.63
CA ASP A 289 3.40 -100.84 -33.67
C ASP A 289 2.37 -100.30 -34.70
N GLU A 290 2.59 -100.54 -35.98
CA GLU A 290 1.95 -99.84 -37.10
C GLU A 290 0.43 -100.08 -37.22
N ASP A 291 -0.11 -101.09 -36.54
CA ASP A 291 -1.53 -101.36 -36.45
C ASP A 291 -2.15 -101.22 -35.03
N CYS A 292 -1.34 -100.88 -34.03
CA CYS A 292 -1.75 -100.65 -32.64
C CYS A 292 -2.35 -101.88 -31.93
N ASP A 293 -1.93 -103.10 -32.27
CA ASP A 293 -2.44 -104.32 -31.63
C ASP A 293 -1.78 -104.67 -30.29
N GLY A 294 -0.73 -103.93 -29.91
CA GLY A 294 0.04 -104.10 -28.69
C GLY A 294 1.29 -104.96 -28.84
N TYR A 295 1.74 -105.24 -30.07
CA TYR A 295 3.01 -105.89 -30.38
C TYR A 295 3.84 -105.03 -31.33
N ASP A 296 5.07 -104.71 -30.94
CA ASP A 296 5.95 -103.96 -31.84
C ASP A 296 6.17 -104.68 -33.20
N ASP A 297 6.30 -103.94 -34.29
CA ASP A 297 6.46 -104.40 -35.68
C ASP A 297 7.58 -105.43 -35.85
N TRP A 298 8.61 -105.36 -35.01
CA TRP A 298 9.76 -106.27 -35.07
C TRP A 298 9.50 -107.64 -34.42
N ILE A 299 8.44 -107.76 -33.62
CA ILE A 299 7.93 -109.03 -33.06
C ILE A 299 6.56 -109.44 -33.61
N ASP A 300 5.91 -108.59 -34.39
CA ASP A 300 4.70 -108.88 -35.12
C ASP A 300 5.01 -109.43 -36.52
N GLU A 301 4.50 -110.63 -36.82
CA GLU A 301 4.65 -111.22 -38.16
C GLU A 301 3.57 -110.70 -39.14
N CYS A 302 2.65 -109.89 -38.66
CA CYS A 302 1.59 -109.22 -39.40
C CYS A 302 1.44 -107.71 -39.03
N PRO A 303 2.49 -106.86 -39.19
CA PRO A 303 2.57 -105.48 -38.66
C PRO A 303 1.50 -104.47 -39.12
N PHE A 304 0.55 -104.89 -39.98
CA PHE A 304 -0.48 -104.01 -40.52
C PHE A 304 -1.89 -104.61 -40.35
N ASP A 305 -2.04 -105.70 -39.60
CA ASP A 305 -3.32 -106.37 -39.30
C ASP A 305 -3.60 -106.35 -37.78
N PRO A 306 -4.42 -105.40 -37.29
CA PRO A 306 -4.62 -105.16 -35.86
C PRO A 306 -5.35 -106.29 -35.11
N LEU A 307 -5.67 -107.38 -35.80
CA LEU A 307 -6.37 -108.55 -35.29
C LEU A 307 -5.45 -109.78 -35.16
N LYS A 308 -4.23 -109.74 -35.69
CA LYS A 308 -3.36 -110.91 -35.77
C LYS A 308 -1.89 -110.53 -35.59
N LYS A 309 -1.26 -111.18 -34.60
CA LYS A 309 0.20 -111.21 -34.45
C LYS A 309 0.93 -112.14 -35.44
N HIS A 310 0.24 -113.17 -35.95
CA HIS A 310 0.84 -114.22 -36.78
C HIS A 310 -0.04 -114.54 -37.98
N PRO A 311 0.54 -114.80 -39.17
CA PRO A 311 -0.22 -115.17 -40.34
C PRO A 311 -0.91 -116.52 -40.13
N ASP A 312 -2.22 -116.57 -40.39
CA ASP A 312 -2.97 -117.82 -40.44
C ASP A 312 -2.85 -118.46 -41.84
N SER A 313 -3.71 -119.44 -42.14
CA SER A 313 -3.73 -120.11 -43.46
C SER A 313 -4.05 -119.18 -44.63
N CYS A 314 -4.57 -117.98 -44.35
CA CYS A 314 -4.98 -116.96 -45.30
C CYS A 314 -4.04 -115.75 -45.34
N GLY A 315 -3.06 -115.71 -44.43
CA GLY A 315 -2.14 -114.60 -44.26
C GLY A 315 -2.71 -113.47 -43.40
N CYS A 316 -1.98 -112.36 -43.35
CA CYS A 316 -2.39 -111.16 -42.63
C CYS A 316 -3.50 -110.41 -43.40
N GLY A 317 -4.44 -109.79 -42.69
CA GLY A 317 -5.48 -108.89 -43.21
C GLY A 317 -6.74 -109.56 -43.78
N ILE A 318 -6.86 -110.90 -43.72
CA ILE A 318 -8.02 -111.66 -44.23
C ILE A 318 -8.67 -112.42 -43.08
N PRO A 319 -9.97 -112.23 -42.78
CA PRO A 319 -10.64 -113.01 -41.73
C PRO A 319 -10.66 -114.50 -42.10
N GLU A 320 -10.47 -115.39 -41.12
CA GLU A 320 -10.36 -116.87 -41.25
C GLU A 320 -11.50 -117.57 -42.03
N GLY A 321 -12.59 -116.87 -42.37
CA GLY A 321 -13.71 -117.39 -43.16
C GLY A 321 -13.95 -116.71 -44.52
N SER A 322 -13.04 -115.83 -44.96
CA SER A 322 -13.15 -115.06 -46.23
C SER A 322 -12.14 -115.49 -47.30
N CYS A 323 -11.45 -116.58 -47.02
CA CYS A 323 -10.48 -117.33 -47.77
C CYS A 323 -10.93 -118.81 -47.76
#